data_AF-D9SJG6-F1
#
_entry.id   AF-D9SJG6-F1
#
_cell.length_a   1.000
_cell.length_b   1.000
_cell.length_c   1.000
_cell.angle_alpha   90.00
_cell.angle_beta   90.00
_cell.angle_gamma   90.00
#
_symmetry.space_group_name_H-M   'P 1'
#
loop_
_entity.id
_entity.type
_entity.pdbx_description
1 polymer ?
#
loop_
_entity_poly.entity_id
_entity_poly.type
_entity_poly.pdbx_seq_one_letter_code
_entity_poly.pdbx_strand_id
1 'polypeptide(L)'
;MNPHDDDKDSKNHQNINEFDDEDRDDLIEEDEEETYDLDEEEYDEDESDEDDDESDTGEEEDESKKNSAPARPKPQGRGLRSLAVVEEEEELPPSKTKIKKQMHDLRDLGEELTELGKDQLAQLDIPESLRDAIKDMHRIKSFGAKRRQLQYIGKLMRDVEIDPIVAKLNTWKGTSQQHIGYMHQIERWRERLLEGDAALTELLAAYPDTDVQRLRTLIRNSLKEREAGKPGKNFREIFQILRETIPQPV
;
A
#
# COMPACT_ATOMS: atom_id res chain seq x y z
N MET A 1 36.91 -79.77 -30.00
CA MET A 1 36.88 -78.64 -29.06
C MET A 1 35.57 -78.71 -28.30
N ASN A 2 35.65 -79.08 -27.03
CA ASN A 2 34.63 -78.91 -25.98
C ASN A 2 34.95 -77.57 -25.27
N PRO A 3 34.17 -77.05 -24.30
CA PRO A 3 32.71 -76.95 -24.13
C PRO A 3 32.33 -75.52 -23.62
N HIS A 4 31.20 -75.42 -22.90
CA HIS A 4 30.69 -74.37 -22.01
C HIS A 4 29.68 -73.40 -22.61
N ASP A 5 28.46 -73.27 -22.08
CA ASP A 5 27.57 -74.01 -21.16
C ASP A 5 26.22 -73.28 -21.41
N ASP A 6 25.07 -73.94 -21.56
CA ASP A 6 24.20 -74.39 -20.45
C ASP A 6 24.06 -73.30 -19.36
N ASP A 7 22.90 -72.88 -18.89
CA ASP A 7 21.67 -73.62 -18.72
C ASP A 7 20.64 -72.66 -18.06
N LYS A 8 19.36 -72.93 -18.33
CA LYS A 8 18.27 -73.03 -17.36
C LYS A 8 17.94 -71.84 -16.45
N ASP A 9 16.76 -71.25 -16.67
CA ASP A 9 15.45 -71.72 -16.20
C ASP A 9 15.10 -71.25 -14.80
N SER A 10 13.98 -70.51 -14.77
CA SER A 10 12.81 -70.86 -13.94
C SER A 10 12.89 -70.53 -12.45
N LYS A 11 12.04 -69.58 -12.03
CA LYS A 11 10.92 -69.71 -11.07
C LYS A 11 10.71 -68.38 -10.35
N ASN A 12 9.55 -67.71 -10.43
CA ASN A 12 8.17 -68.10 -10.06
C ASN A 12 7.84 -67.78 -8.58
N HIS A 13 6.65 -67.19 -8.41
CA HIS A 13 5.85 -66.93 -7.19
C HIS A 13 6.26 -65.71 -6.34
N GLN A 14 5.44 -64.65 -6.31
CA GLN A 14 4.16 -64.48 -5.61
C GLN A 14 4.30 -64.18 -4.11
N ASN A 15 3.41 -63.28 -3.68
CA ASN A 15 2.92 -63.03 -2.32
C ASN A 15 3.73 -62.09 -1.43
N ILE A 16 3.25 -60.86 -1.25
CA ILE A 16 2.28 -60.37 -0.22
C ILE A 16 2.83 -60.50 1.20
N ASN A 17 3.00 -59.34 1.83
CA ASN A 17 2.67 -58.97 3.22
C ASN A 17 3.46 -57.69 3.52
N GLU A 18 2.78 -56.57 3.79
CA GLU A 18 2.27 -56.27 5.14
C GLU A 18 3.47 -56.05 6.05
N PHE A 19 3.90 -54.79 6.15
CA PHE A 19 4.82 -54.31 7.16
C PHE A 19 4.43 -52.87 7.51
N ASP A 20 3.55 -52.83 8.51
CA ASP A 20 3.55 -51.96 9.67
C ASP A 20 3.38 -50.44 9.47
N ASP A 21 2.10 -50.05 9.56
CA ASP A 21 1.64 -48.83 10.21
C ASP A 21 2.08 -48.83 11.69
N GLU A 22 3.28 -48.35 12.00
CA GLU A 22 3.72 -47.94 13.35
C GLU A 22 5.13 -47.33 13.18
N ASP A 23 5.20 -46.05 12.77
CA ASP A 23 6.36 -45.13 12.93
C ASP A 23 6.19 -43.87 12.04
N ARG A 24 5.04 -43.19 12.17
CA ARG A 24 4.84 -41.83 11.63
C ARG A 24 4.37 -40.82 12.67
N ASP A 25 4.66 -41.10 13.94
CA ASP A 25 4.70 -40.11 14.99
C ASP A 25 6.09 -39.50 14.99
N ASP A 26 6.25 -38.34 14.32
CA ASP A 26 7.00 -37.19 14.82
C ASP A 26 7.22 -36.16 13.70
N LEU A 27 6.97 -34.90 14.07
CA LEU A 27 7.20 -33.65 13.31
C LEU A 27 6.07 -33.21 12.38
N ILE A 28 4.89 -33.00 12.96
CA ILE A 28 4.09 -31.81 12.64
C ILE A 28 4.22 -30.91 13.88
N GLU A 29 5.14 -29.94 13.83
CA GLU A 29 5.03 -28.78 14.70
C GLU A 29 3.75 -28.06 14.29
N GLU A 30 2.75 -28.14 15.15
CA GLU A 30 1.53 -27.35 15.06
C GLU A 30 1.96 -25.88 15.19
N ASP A 31 1.92 -25.16 14.07
CA ASP A 31 1.96 -23.70 14.04
C ASP A 31 0.85 -23.20 14.97
N GLU A 32 1.27 -22.63 16.10
CA GLU A 32 0.40 -21.93 17.04
C GLU A 32 -0.43 -20.90 16.27
N GLU A 33 -1.76 -21.01 16.38
CA GLU A 33 -2.67 -19.94 15.99
C GLU A 33 -2.32 -18.71 16.82
N GLU A 34 -1.50 -17.83 16.26
CA GLU A 34 -1.27 -16.48 16.76
C GLU A 34 -2.56 -15.70 16.52
N THR A 35 -3.47 -15.79 17.48
CA THR A 35 -4.65 -14.94 17.57
C THR A 35 -4.17 -13.50 17.70
N TYR A 36 -4.32 -12.72 16.64
CA TYR A 36 -4.11 -11.28 16.67
C TYR A 36 -5.18 -10.66 17.57
N ASP A 37 -4.85 -10.46 18.85
CA ASP A 37 -5.52 -9.49 19.69
C ASP A 37 -5.31 -8.12 19.06
N LEU A 38 -6.37 -7.59 18.46
CA LEU A 38 -6.48 -6.18 18.11
C LEU A 38 -6.61 -5.40 19.42
N ASP A 39 -5.48 -5.15 20.08
CA ASP A 39 -5.40 -4.11 21.09
C ASP A 39 -5.81 -2.79 20.41
N GLU A 40 -6.97 -2.29 20.85
CA GLU A 40 -7.42 -0.93 20.62
C GLU A 40 -6.25 0.02 20.91
N GLU A 41 -5.78 0.74 19.88
CA GLU A 41 -4.88 1.87 20.10
C GLU A 41 -5.66 2.95 20.87
N GLU A 42 -5.60 2.84 22.20
CA GLU A 42 -5.82 3.93 23.13
C GLU A 42 -4.73 4.96 22.86
N TYR A 43 -5.11 6.02 22.15
CA TYR A 43 -4.25 7.17 21.96
C TYR A 43 -4.04 7.83 23.32
N ASP A 44 -2.84 7.69 23.89
CA ASP A 44 -2.40 8.48 25.04
C ASP A 44 -2.51 9.98 24.69
N GLU A 45 -3.54 10.65 25.24
CA GLU A 45 -3.59 12.10 25.33
C GLU A 45 -2.55 12.53 26.37
N ASP A 46 -1.41 13.02 25.89
CA ASP A 46 -0.41 13.73 26.70
C ASP A 46 -1.08 14.91 27.44
N GLU A 47 -1.40 14.71 28.72
CA GLU A 47 -1.67 15.77 29.70
C GLU A 47 -0.41 16.64 29.83
N SER A 48 -0.40 17.79 29.15
CA SER A 48 0.58 18.85 29.39
C SER A 48 0.00 19.87 30.37
N ASP A 49 0.54 19.84 31.59
CA ASP A 49 0.67 20.91 32.58
C ASP A 49 0.02 22.27 32.20
N GLU A 50 -1.16 22.54 32.76
CA GLU A 50 -1.70 23.89 32.89
C GLU A 50 -1.28 24.47 34.26
N ASP A 51 -0.15 25.17 34.27
CA ASP A 51 0.09 26.23 35.25
C ASP A 51 -0.50 27.52 34.65
N ASP A 52 -1.64 27.98 35.15
CA ASP A 52 -1.95 29.41 35.17
C ASP A 52 -2.77 29.77 36.41
N ASP A 53 -2.07 30.48 37.28
CA ASP A 53 -2.50 31.20 38.47
C ASP A 53 -3.36 32.40 38.04
N GLU A 54 -4.62 32.46 38.49
CA GLU A 54 -5.26 33.77 38.73
C GLU A 54 -6.41 33.64 39.75
N SER A 55 -6.13 34.13 40.95
CA SER A 55 -7.15 34.54 41.90
C SER A 55 -7.80 35.84 41.42
N ASP A 56 -9.13 35.87 41.23
CA ASP A 56 -9.88 37.09 41.49
C ASP A 56 -11.33 36.82 41.87
N THR A 57 -11.75 37.56 42.88
CA THR A 57 -12.99 37.51 43.63
C THR A 57 -14.18 37.98 42.82
N GLY A 58 -15.31 37.26 42.95
CA GLY A 58 -16.59 37.72 42.43
C GLY A 58 -17.21 38.79 43.32
N GLU A 59 -17.63 39.88 42.70
CA GLU A 59 -18.77 40.70 43.16
C GLU A 59 -19.71 40.93 41.97
N GLU A 60 -20.95 40.44 42.15
CA GLU A 60 -22.12 40.74 41.34
C GLU A 60 -22.56 42.19 41.60
N GLU A 61 -22.91 42.97 40.58
CA GLU A 61 -23.97 43.98 40.70
C GLU A 61 -24.76 44.16 39.39
N ASP A 62 -26.04 44.45 39.63
CA ASP A 62 -27.23 44.46 38.80
C ASP A 62 -27.42 45.79 38.00
N GLU A 63 -28.49 45.81 37.20
CA GLU A 63 -29.26 46.97 36.74
C GLU A 63 -29.05 47.51 35.30
N SER A 64 -29.93 47.03 34.41
CA SER A 64 -31.04 47.81 33.84
C SER A 64 -30.88 49.31 33.51
N LYS A 65 -31.05 49.62 32.21
CA LYS A 65 -31.74 50.78 31.57
C LYS A 65 -30.89 51.86 30.86
N LYS A 66 -31.22 51.98 29.56
CA LYS A 66 -31.58 53.20 28.79
C LYS A 66 -30.56 54.35 28.68
N ASN A 67 -30.20 54.70 27.44
CA ASN A 67 -30.43 56.01 26.79
C ASN A 67 -29.33 56.41 25.79
N SER A 68 -29.79 56.67 24.55
CA SER A 68 -29.51 57.89 23.77
C SER A 68 -28.07 58.25 23.34
N ALA A 69 -27.90 58.35 22.02
CA ALA A 69 -26.80 59.04 21.33
C ALA A 69 -26.67 60.52 21.77
N PRO A 70 -25.54 61.23 21.49
CA PRO A 70 -25.29 61.76 20.15
C PRO A 70 -23.82 61.81 19.68
N ALA A 71 -23.67 61.98 18.37
CA ALA A 71 -22.44 62.10 17.59
C ALA A 71 -21.58 63.36 17.85
N ARG A 72 -20.26 63.27 17.56
CA ARG A 72 -19.36 64.27 16.91
C ARG A 72 -17.87 63.87 17.10
N PRO A 73 -16.89 64.43 16.35
CA PRO A 73 -16.75 64.56 14.89
C PRO A 73 -15.38 63.99 14.39
N LYS A 74 -15.25 63.72 13.09
CA LYS A 74 -13.96 63.39 12.44
C LYS A 74 -13.03 64.62 12.37
N PRO A 75 -11.73 64.51 12.65
CA PRO A 75 -10.75 65.45 12.10
C PRO A 75 -10.17 64.90 10.80
N GLN A 76 -10.34 65.69 9.74
CA GLN A 76 -9.66 65.50 8.46
C GLN A 76 -8.21 65.99 8.55
N GLY A 77 -7.29 65.14 8.08
CA GLY A 77 -6.18 65.55 7.22
C GLY A 77 -4.89 66.03 7.89
N ARG A 78 -3.84 65.20 7.79
CA ARG A 78 -2.51 65.69 7.39
C ARG A 78 -1.73 64.57 6.72
N GLY A 79 -1.53 64.70 5.41
CA GLY A 79 -0.74 63.77 4.63
C GLY A 79 0.72 63.77 5.07
N LEU A 80 1.26 62.58 5.32
CA LEU A 80 2.68 62.30 5.38
C LEU A 80 2.92 60.94 4.71
N ARG A 81 3.46 61.04 3.48
CA ARG A 81 4.41 60.13 2.85
C ARG A 81 4.01 58.64 2.80
N SER A 82 3.52 58.23 1.64
CA SER A 82 3.60 56.85 1.15
C SER A 82 5.07 56.41 1.09
N LEU A 83 5.59 55.89 2.20
CA LEU A 83 6.63 54.88 2.11
C LEU A 83 5.90 53.59 1.74
N ALA A 84 6.22 53.04 0.59
CA ALA A 84 5.92 51.65 0.29
C ALA A 84 6.58 50.82 1.39
N VAL A 85 5.79 50.41 2.37
CA VAL A 85 6.13 49.28 3.21
C VAL A 85 6.06 48.12 2.25
N VAL A 86 7.22 47.68 1.79
CA VAL A 86 7.36 46.32 1.31
C VAL A 86 7.06 45.50 2.55
N GLU A 87 5.81 45.06 2.69
CA GLU A 87 5.47 43.96 3.58
C GLU A 87 6.27 42.78 3.01
N GLU A 88 7.51 42.65 3.49
CA GLU A 88 8.15 41.34 3.54
C GLU A 88 7.15 40.50 4.33
N GLU A 89 6.42 39.62 3.62
CA GLU A 89 5.69 38.53 4.25
C GLU A 89 6.74 37.79 5.10
N GLU A 90 6.83 38.16 6.38
CA GLU A 90 7.54 37.38 7.38
C GLU A 90 6.85 36.03 7.35
N GLU A 91 7.46 35.06 6.66
CA GLU A 91 7.07 33.65 6.69
C GLU A 91 7.11 33.23 8.15
N LEU A 92 5.95 33.30 8.79
CA LEU A 92 5.80 32.91 10.19
C LEU A 92 6.38 31.49 10.36
N PRO A 93 7.20 31.26 11.41
CA PRO A 93 7.78 29.96 11.63
C PRO A 93 6.68 28.90 11.68
N PRO A 94 6.89 27.71 11.08
CA PRO A 94 5.86 26.69 11.01
C PRO A 94 5.37 26.32 12.40
N SER A 95 4.05 26.16 12.55
CA SER A 95 3.46 25.78 13.83
C SER A 95 4.03 24.44 14.32
N LYS A 96 4.08 24.24 15.65
CA LYS A 96 4.55 22.99 16.27
C LYS A 96 3.90 21.74 15.63
N THR A 97 2.62 21.83 15.28
CA THR A 97 1.86 20.78 14.59
C THR A 97 2.38 20.48 13.18
N LYS A 98 2.76 21.51 12.40
CA LYS A 98 3.32 21.33 11.05
C LYS A 98 4.70 20.66 11.11
N ILE A 99 5.54 21.04 12.07
CA ILE A 99 6.86 20.42 12.28
C ILE A 99 6.69 18.94 12.65
N LYS A 100 5.77 18.61 13.57
CA LYS A 100 5.47 17.21 13.93
C LYS A 100 5.04 16.42 12.69
N LYS A 101 4.11 16.96 11.90
CA LYS A 101 3.64 16.32 10.65
C LYS A 101 4.78 16.08 9.66
N GLN A 102 5.63 17.07 9.40
CA GLN A 102 6.80 16.92 8.53
C GLN A 102 7.75 15.81 9.02
N MET A 103 7.94 15.66 10.33
CA MET A 103 8.76 14.58 10.87
C MET A 103 8.13 13.19 10.65
N HIS A 104 6.80 13.08 10.73
CA HIS A 104 6.09 11.85 10.38
C HIS A 104 6.23 11.55 8.87
N ASP A 105 5.97 12.55 8.01
CA ASP A 105 6.08 12.39 6.56
C ASP A 105 7.48 11.91 6.13
N LEU A 106 8.55 12.42 6.75
CA LEU A 106 9.93 11.98 6.49
C LEU A 106 10.22 10.56 6.98
N ARG A 107 9.64 10.15 8.11
CA ARG A 107 9.77 8.80 8.63
C ARG A 107 9.04 7.81 7.71
N ASP A 108 7.83 8.14 7.30
CA ASP A 108 7.00 7.30 6.43
C ASP A 108 7.65 7.14 5.04
N LEU A 109 8.24 8.23 4.51
CA LEU A 109 9.06 8.18 3.32
C LEU A 109 10.29 7.27 3.51
N GLY A 110 10.95 7.35 4.67
CA GLY A 110 12.06 6.49 5.04
C GLY A 110 11.65 5.02 5.13
N GLU A 111 10.45 4.73 5.63
CA GLU A 111 9.87 3.38 5.68
C GLU A 111 9.64 2.83 4.28
N GLU A 112 9.03 3.63 3.41
CA GLU A 112 8.79 3.27 2.00
C GLU A 112 10.12 2.94 1.28
N LEU A 113 11.19 3.68 1.55
CA LEU A 113 12.51 3.38 0.99
C LEU A 113 13.05 2.01 1.44
N THR A 114 12.68 1.53 2.62
CA THR A 114 13.10 0.19 3.09
C THR A 114 12.36 -0.95 2.40
N GLU A 115 11.22 -0.70 1.77
CA GLU A 115 10.48 -1.70 1.00
C GLU A 115 11.02 -1.86 -0.43
N LEU A 116 11.80 -0.89 -0.91
CA LEU A 116 12.37 -0.91 -2.25
C LEU A 116 13.41 -2.01 -2.44
N GLY A 117 13.42 -2.58 -3.65
CA GLY A 117 14.48 -3.50 -4.07
C GLY A 117 15.84 -2.80 -4.25
N LYS A 118 16.92 -3.58 -4.24
CA LYS A 118 18.30 -3.07 -4.41
C LYS A 118 18.48 -2.25 -5.70
N ASP A 119 17.84 -2.67 -6.78
CA ASP A 119 17.94 -1.98 -8.08
C ASP A 119 17.21 -0.65 -8.09
N GLN A 120 16.08 -0.54 -7.37
CA GLN A 120 15.34 0.72 -7.20
C GLN A 120 16.13 1.69 -6.32
N LEU A 121 16.68 1.22 -5.20
CA LEU A 121 17.57 2.01 -4.34
C LEU A 121 18.81 2.51 -5.07
N ALA A 122 19.35 1.72 -6.01
CA ALA A 122 20.50 2.14 -6.81
C ALA A 122 20.17 3.26 -7.83
N GLN A 123 18.91 3.38 -8.24
CA GLN A 123 18.45 4.47 -9.12
C GLN A 123 18.20 5.78 -8.38
N LEU A 124 18.08 5.74 -7.05
CA LEU A 124 17.96 6.93 -6.22
C LEU A 124 19.36 7.47 -5.90
N ASP A 125 19.53 8.78 -6.11
CA ASP A 125 20.74 9.50 -5.72
C ASP A 125 20.68 9.86 -4.23
N ILE A 126 20.84 8.84 -3.38
CA ILE A 126 20.81 8.96 -1.93
C ILE A 126 22.21 8.87 -1.34
N PRO A 127 22.49 9.58 -0.22
CA PRO A 127 23.76 9.47 0.49
C PRO A 127 24.07 8.03 0.92
N GLU A 128 25.36 7.67 0.95
CA GLU A 128 25.76 6.32 1.36
C GLU A 128 25.34 5.99 2.80
N SER A 129 25.32 6.98 3.70
CA SER A 129 24.84 6.81 5.07
C SER A 129 23.38 6.33 5.13
N LEU A 130 22.51 6.88 4.30
CA LEU A 130 21.11 6.47 4.19
C LEU A 130 21.00 5.08 3.54
N ARG A 131 21.80 4.84 2.50
CA ARG A 131 21.85 3.54 1.81
C ARG A 131 22.27 2.41 2.76
N ASP A 132 23.29 2.63 3.57
CA ASP A 132 23.77 1.67 4.56
C ASP A 132 22.75 1.45 5.68
N ALA A 133 22.11 2.52 6.16
CA ALA A 133 21.04 2.41 7.15
C ALA A 133 19.86 1.55 6.65
N ILE A 134 19.50 1.65 5.38
CA ILE A 134 18.46 0.80 4.75
C ILE A 134 18.93 -0.65 4.64
N LYS A 135 20.18 -0.91 4.22
CA LYS A 135 20.74 -2.28 4.16
C LYS A 135 20.73 -2.94 5.55
N ASP A 136 21.05 -2.18 6.60
CA ASP A 136 21.06 -2.68 7.97
C ASP A 136 19.66 -2.99 8.48
N MET A 137 18.64 -2.22 8.07
CA MET A 137 17.24 -2.50 8.39
C MET A 137 16.83 -3.93 7.99
N HIS A 138 17.24 -4.38 6.79
CA HIS A 138 16.94 -5.74 6.32
C HIS A 138 17.64 -6.85 7.09
N ARG A 139 18.70 -6.55 7.84
CA ARG A 139 19.45 -7.52 8.67
C ARG A 139 18.87 -7.66 10.07
N ILE A 140 18.17 -6.64 10.55
CA ILE A 140 17.63 -6.60 11.91
C ILE A 140 16.37 -7.47 11.98
N LYS A 141 16.34 -8.40 12.95
CA LYS A 141 15.19 -9.27 13.20
C LYS A 141 14.26 -8.77 14.31
N SER A 142 14.80 -8.12 15.34
CA SER A 142 14.02 -7.64 16.49
C SER A 142 13.20 -6.39 16.15
N PHE A 143 11.91 -6.42 16.48
CA PHE A 143 10.98 -5.31 16.24
C PHE A 143 11.43 -3.99 16.90
N GLY A 144 11.92 -4.05 18.14
CA GLY A 144 12.43 -2.86 18.84
C GLY A 144 13.69 -2.27 18.21
N ALA A 145 14.55 -3.10 17.61
CA ALA A 145 15.72 -2.63 16.88
C ALA A 145 15.32 -2.05 15.51
N LYS A 146 14.35 -2.64 14.80
CA LYS A 146 13.79 -2.08 13.56
C LYS A 146 13.19 -0.69 13.80
N ARG A 147 12.39 -0.53 14.86
CA ARG A 147 11.79 0.77 15.22
C ARG A 147 12.85 1.87 15.44
N ARG A 148 13.94 1.56 16.15
CA ARG A 148 15.06 2.50 16.36
C ARG A 148 15.81 2.80 15.06
N GLN A 149 16.02 1.79 14.22
CA GLN A 149 16.64 1.99 12.92
C GLN A 149 15.79 2.89 12.02
N LEU A 150 14.46 2.75 12.06
CA LEU A 150 13.55 3.59 11.28
C LEU A 150 13.60 5.05 11.75
N GLN A 151 13.69 5.28 13.06
CA GLN A 151 13.90 6.62 13.62
C GLN A 151 15.25 7.23 13.16
N TYR A 152 16.31 6.41 13.11
CA TYR A 152 17.61 6.86 12.59
C TYR A 152 17.54 7.22 11.09
N ILE A 153 16.86 6.40 10.29
CA ILE A 153 16.59 6.70 8.88
C ILE A 153 15.82 8.03 8.76
N GLY A 154 14.74 8.21 9.51
CA GLY A 154 13.96 9.46 9.52
C GLY A 154 14.81 10.68 9.93
N LYS A 155 15.80 10.51 10.82
CA LYS A 155 16.77 11.57 11.14
C LYS A 155 17.68 11.90 9.96
N LEU A 156 18.19 10.89 9.24
CA LEU A 156 19.04 11.08 8.06
C LEU A 156 18.29 11.75 6.90
N MET A 157 17.00 11.44 6.74
CA MET A 157 16.14 12.02 5.71
C MET A 157 16.01 13.55 5.78
N ARG A 158 16.31 14.17 6.94
CA ARG A 158 16.27 15.64 7.10
C ARG A 158 17.39 16.36 6.34
N ASP A 159 18.48 15.66 6.07
CA ASP A 159 19.66 16.22 5.40
C ASP A 159 19.66 15.88 3.90
N VAL A 160 18.57 15.29 3.38
CA VAL A 160 18.44 14.80 2.01
C VAL A 160 17.39 15.60 1.24
N GLU A 161 17.64 15.86 -0.04
CA GLU A 161 16.64 16.42 -0.94
C GLU A 161 15.54 15.38 -1.24
N ILE A 162 14.35 15.60 -0.69
CA ILE A 162 13.23 14.63 -0.75
C ILE A 162 12.44 14.68 -2.05
N ASP A 163 12.35 15.84 -2.70
CA ASP A 163 11.56 16.03 -3.92
C ASP A 163 11.91 15.03 -5.05
N PRO A 164 13.19 14.79 -5.41
CA PRO A 164 13.53 13.81 -6.45
C PRO A 164 13.17 12.37 -6.04
N ILE A 165 13.27 12.04 -4.75
CA ILE A 165 12.94 10.72 -4.22
C ILE A 165 11.43 10.50 -4.37
N VAL A 166 10.62 11.44 -3.89
CA VAL A 166 9.15 11.38 -3.96
C VAL A 166 8.68 11.31 -5.42
N ALA A 167 9.28 12.08 -6.32
CA ALA A 167 8.94 12.04 -7.74
C ALA A 167 9.21 10.65 -8.37
N LYS A 168 10.35 10.02 -8.03
CA LYS A 168 10.69 8.67 -8.48
C LYS A 168 9.75 7.62 -7.91
N LEU A 169 9.48 7.67 -6.61
CA LEU A 169 8.53 6.78 -5.93
C LEU A 169 7.14 6.87 -6.57
N ASN A 170 6.64 8.09 -6.81
CA ASN A 170 5.36 8.31 -7.47
C ASN A 170 5.33 7.78 -8.90
N THR A 171 6.45 7.85 -9.63
CA THR A 171 6.54 7.27 -10.97
C THR A 171 6.36 5.75 -10.91
N TRP A 172 7.07 5.07 -10.00
CA TRP A 172 6.95 3.61 -9.84
C TRP A 172 5.58 3.19 -9.32
N LYS A 173 5.05 3.91 -8.33
CA LYS A 173 3.69 3.70 -7.80
C LYS A 173 2.64 3.91 -8.88
N GLY A 174 2.78 4.94 -9.71
CA GLY A 174 1.89 5.23 -10.83
C GLY A 174 1.83 4.07 -11.83
N THR A 175 2.96 3.55 -12.27
CA THR A 175 3.02 2.38 -13.16
C THR A 175 2.37 1.16 -12.51
N SER A 176 2.62 0.91 -11.21
CA SER A 176 2.02 -0.20 -10.47
C SER A 176 0.49 -0.08 -10.37
N GLN A 177 0.00 1.10 -9.97
CA GLN A 177 -1.44 1.37 -9.85
C GLN A 177 -2.16 1.26 -11.19
N GLN A 178 -1.54 1.74 -12.28
CA GLN A 178 -2.08 1.58 -13.63
C GLN A 178 -2.18 0.11 -14.01
N HIS A 179 -1.15 -0.69 -13.71
CA HIS A 179 -1.16 -2.12 -13.98
C HIS A 179 -2.23 -2.86 -13.17
N ILE A 180 -2.36 -2.54 -11.88
CA ILE A 180 -3.41 -3.08 -11.00
C ILE A 180 -4.81 -2.72 -11.54
N GLY A 181 -5.01 -1.44 -11.89
CA GLY A 181 -6.27 -0.96 -12.47
C GLY A 181 -6.62 -1.66 -13.78
N TYR A 182 -5.61 -1.93 -14.63
CA TYR A 182 -5.75 -2.70 -15.86
C TYR A 182 -6.13 -4.16 -15.59
N MET A 183 -5.49 -4.83 -14.62
CA MET A 183 -5.85 -6.20 -14.26
C MET A 183 -7.30 -6.27 -13.76
N HIS A 184 -7.71 -5.35 -12.89
CA HIS A 184 -9.11 -5.27 -12.44
C HIS A 184 -10.08 -4.93 -13.58
N GLN A 185 -9.65 -4.14 -14.57
CA GLN A 185 -10.47 -3.88 -15.75
C GLN A 185 -10.73 -5.18 -16.52
N ILE A 186 -9.72 -6.01 -16.73
CA ILE A 186 -9.89 -7.32 -17.38
C ILE A 186 -10.80 -8.22 -16.55
N GLU A 187 -10.61 -8.26 -15.24
CA GLU A 187 -11.44 -9.08 -14.33
C GLU A 187 -12.92 -8.69 -14.42
N ARG A 188 -13.21 -7.38 -14.35
CA ARG A 188 -14.58 -6.86 -14.52
C ARG A 188 -15.17 -7.25 -15.87
N TRP A 189 -14.41 -7.13 -16.96
CA TRP A 189 -14.87 -7.54 -18.28
C TRP A 189 -15.18 -9.02 -18.34
N ARG A 190 -14.29 -9.86 -17.82
CA ARG A 190 -14.49 -11.31 -17.76
C ARG A 190 -15.79 -11.64 -17.04
N GLU A 191 -16.03 -11.07 -15.86
CA GLU A 191 -17.26 -11.31 -15.10
C GLU A 191 -18.51 -10.86 -15.86
N ARG A 192 -18.51 -9.64 -16.40
CA ARG A 192 -19.63 -9.09 -17.20
C ARG A 192 -19.95 -9.96 -18.42
N LEU A 193 -18.94 -10.55 -19.06
CA LEU A 193 -19.15 -11.45 -20.20
C LEU A 193 -19.89 -12.74 -19.84
N LEU A 194 -19.84 -13.18 -18.58
CA LEU A 194 -20.62 -14.32 -18.10
C LEU A 194 -22.06 -13.94 -17.72
N GLU A 195 -22.39 -12.65 -17.59
CA GLU A 195 -23.73 -12.19 -17.24
C GLU A 195 -24.66 -12.12 -18.47
N GLY A 196 -24.13 -11.84 -19.66
CA GLY A 196 -24.91 -11.88 -20.90
C GLY A 196 -24.25 -11.27 -22.14
N ASP A 197 -24.93 -11.39 -23.27
CA ASP A 197 -24.43 -11.01 -24.60
C ASP A 197 -24.27 -9.49 -24.81
N ALA A 198 -24.88 -8.67 -23.94
CA ALA A 198 -24.74 -7.20 -24.01
C ALA A 198 -23.28 -6.76 -23.78
N ALA A 199 -22.60 -7.37 -22.80
CA ALA A 199 -21.20 -7.08 -22.51
C ALA A 199 -20.27 -7.47 -23.67
N LEU A 200 -20.57 -8.57 -24.37
CA LEU A 200 -19.82 -8.97 -25.55
C LEU A 200 -19.96 -7.92 -26.66
N THR A 201 -21.17 -7.40 -26.88
CA THR A 201 -21.41 -6.37 -27.89
C THR A 201 -20.64 -5.08 -27.58
N GLU A 202 -20.61 -4.67 -26.31
CA GLU A 202 -19.84 -3.50 -25.84
C GLU A 202 -18.33 -3.70 -26.03
N LEU A 203 -17.81 -4.88 -25.68
CA LEU A 203 -16.40 -5.21 -25.85
C LEU A 203 -16.00 -5.16 -27.33
N LEU A 204 -16.81 -5.72 -28.23
CA LEU A 204 -16.52 -5.73 -29.67
C LEU A 204 -16.63 -4.35 -30.32
N ALA A 205 -17.46 -3.47 -29.77
CA ALA A 205 -17.50 -2.08 -30.20
C ALA A 205 -16.21 -1.32 -29.81
N ALA A 206 -15.65 -1.62 -28.63
CA ALA A 206 -14.40 -1.03 -28.16
C ALA A 206 -13.16 -1.66 -28.83
N TYR A 207 -13.19 -2.97 -29.08
CA TYR A 207 -12.07 -3.76 -29.61
C TYR A 207 -12.53 -4.66 -30.77
N PRO A 208 -12.66 -4.11 -32.00
CA PRO A 208 -13.19 -4.84 -33.17
C PRO A 208 -12.35 -6.03 -33.62
N ASP A 209 -11.05 -6.04 -33.31
CA ASP A 209 -10.11 -7.09 -33.74
C ASP A 209 -10.18 -8.37 -32.88
N THR A 210 -11.11 -8.42 -31.92
CA THR A 210 -11.30 -9.58 -31.04
C THR A 210 -11.86 -10.78 -31.80
N ASP A 211 -11.31 -11.98 -31.56
CA ASP A 211 -11.89 -13.23 -32.05
C ASP A 211 -13.21 -13.56 -31.34
N VAL A 212 -14.31 -13.05 -31.91
CA VAL A 212 -15.68 -13.21 -31.41
C VAL A 212 -16.06 -14.68 -31.26
N GLN A 213 -15.64 -15.52 -32.19
CA GLN A 213 -16.08 -16.91 -32.25
C GLN A 213 -15.42 -17.75 -31.16
N ARG A 214 -14.12 -17.53 -30.93
CA ARG A 214 -13.39 -18.11 -29.80
C ARG A 214 -13.98 -17.63 -28.48
N LEU A 215 -14.20 -16.33 -28.31
CA LEU A 215 -14.71 -15.76 -27.07
C LEU A 215 -16.11 -16.27 -26.72
N ARG A 216 -17.05 -16.33 -27.68
CA ARG A 216 -18.39 -16.93 -27.47
C ARG A 216 -18.35 -18.39 -27.07
N THR A 217 -17.38 -19.14 -27.59
CA THR A 217 -17.21 -20.55 -27.23
C THR A 217 -16.73 -20.69 -25.80
N LEU A 218 -15.76 -19.87 -25.39
CA LEU A 218 -15.24 -19.85 -24.03
C LEU A 218 -16.29 -19.41 -23.01
N ILE A 219 -17.08 -18.38 -23.29
CA ILE A 219 -18.16 -17.91 -22.40
C ILE A 219 -19.16 -19.04 -22.14
N ARG A 220 -19.67 -19.69 -23.20
CA ARG A 220 -20.61 -20.81 -23.06
C ARG A 220 -20.02 -21.99 -22.29
N ASN A 221 -18.75 -22.32 -22.53
CA ASN A 221 -18.09 -23.40 -21.82
C ASN A 221 -17.84 -23.05 -20.35
N SER A 222 -17.49 -21.78 -20.05
CA SER A 222 -17.29 -21.30 -18.70
C SER A 222 -18.57 -21.34 -17.88
N LEU A 223 -19.73 -21.01 -18.48
CA LEU A 223 -21.03 -21.14 -17.83
C LEU A 223 -21.36 -22.60 -17.51
N LYS A 224 -21.12 -23.52 -18.45
CA LYS A 224 -21.28 -24.96 -18.23
C LYS A 224 -20.33 -25.52 -17.17
N GLU A 225 -19.09 -25.03 -17.11
CA GLU A 225 -18.13 -25.41 -16.07
C GLU A 225 -18.61 -24.96 -14.69
N ARG A 226 -19.12 -23.72 -14.58
CA ARG A 226 -19.68 -23.17 -13.35
C ARG A 226 -20.90 -23.96 -12.87
N GLU A 227 -21.81 -24.30 -13.77
CA GLU A 227 -22.98 -25.13 -13.47
C GLU A 227 -22.60 -26.56 -13.06
N ALA A 228 -21.54 -27.11 -13.65
CA ALA A 228 -21.07 -28.47 -13.36
C ALA A 228 -20.08 -28.56 -12.17
N GLY A 229 -19.80 -27.44 -11.48
CA GLY A 229 -18.81 -27.39 -10.38
C GLY A 229 -17.39 -27.78 -10.80
N LYS A 230 -17.06 -27.61 -12.09
CA LYS A 230 -15.76 -27.98 -12.66
C LYS A 230 -14.75 -26.84 -12.50
N PRO A 231 -13.43 -27.14 -12.51
CA PRO A 231 -12.41 -26.10 -12.46
C PRO A 231 -12.56 -25.13 -13.65
N GLY A 232 -12.50 -23.83 -13.37
CA GLY A 232 -12.69 -22.75 -14.36
C GLY A 232 -11.52 -22.61 -15.33
N LYS A 233 -11.31 -23.60 -16.20
CA LYS A 233 -10.30 -23.53 -17.28
C LYS A 233 -10.70 -22.48 -18.30
N ASN A 234 -11.95 -22.50 -18.78
CA ASN A 234 -12.41 -21.54 -19.77
C ASN A 234 -12.47 -20.12 -19.18
N PHE A 235 -12.79 -19.99 -17.90
CA PHE A 235 -12.74 -18.71 -17.18
C PHE A 235 -11.34 -18.08 -17.18
N ARG A 236 -10.30 -18.89 -16.96
CA ARG A 236 -8.90 -18.45 -17.06
C ARG A 236 -8.50 -18.10 -18.50
N GLU A 237 -9.01 -18.85 -19.48
CA GLU A 237 -8.73 -18.58 -20.90
C GLU A 237 -9.36 -17.27 -21.39
N ILE A 238 -10.57 -16.92 -20.92
CA ILE A 238 -11.20 -15.62 -21.22
C ILE A 238 -10.29 -14.47 -20.78
N PHE A 239 -9.68 -14.57 -19.60
CA PHE A 239 -8.75 -13.56 -19.10
C PHE A 239 -7.54 -13.39 -20.04
N GLN A 240 -6.98 -14.48 -20.57
CA GLN A 240 -5.84 -14.42 -21.50
C GLN A 240 -6.22 -13.70 -22.80
N ILE A 241 -7.36 -14.03 -23.39
CA ILE A 241 -7.84 -13.33 -24.60
C ILE A 241 -8.05 -11.85 -24.32
N LEU A 242 -8.70 -11.51 -23.21
CA LEU A 242 -8.93 -10.11 -22.86
C LEU A 242 -7.61 -9.35 -22.63
N ARG A 243 -6.59 -10.00 -22.08
CA ARG A 243 -5.25 -9.41 -21.92
C ARG A 243 -4.52 -9.21 -23.26
N GLU A 244 -4.80 -10.05 -24.26
CA GLU A 244 -4.26 -9.89 -25.62
C GLU A 244 -5.00 -8.80 -26.39
N THR A 245 -6.31 -8.66 -26.17
CA THR A 245 -7.19 -7.69 -26.84
C THR A 245 -7.09 -6.29 -26.26
N ILE A 246 -7.13 -6.16 -24.93
CA ILE A 246 -7.13 -4.87 -24.24
C ILE A 246 -5.68 -4.41 -24.11
N PRO A 247 -5.32 -3.22 -24.60
CA PRO A 247 -3.95 -2.74 -24.53
C PRO A 247 -3.54 -2.47 -23.08
N GLN A 248 -2.33 -2.89 -22.73
CA GLN A 248 -1.73 -2.60 -21.43
C GLN A 248 -1.39 -1.11 -21.32
N PRO A 249 -1.63 -0.47 -20.16
CA PRO A 249 -1.15 0.88 -19.92
C PRO A 249 0.38 0.90 -19.98
N VAL A 250 0.92 1.97 -20.57
CA VAL A 250 2.37 2.22 -20.73
C VAL A 250 2.97 2.92 -19.52
#